data_AF-A0A7K4CGG5-F1
#
_entry.id   AF-A0A7K4CGG5-F1
#
_cell.length_a   1.000
_cell.length_b   1.000
_cell.length_c   1.000
_cell.angle_alpha   90.00
_cell.angle_beta   90.00
_cell.angle_gamma   90.00
#
_symmetry.space_group_name_H-M   'P 1'
#
loop_
_entity.id
_entity.type
_entity.pdbx_description
1 polymer ?
#
loop_
_entity_poly.entity_id
_entity_poly.type
_entity_poly.pdbx_seq_one_letter_code
_entity_poly.pdbx_strand_id
1 'polypeptide(L)' 'MRSKRGTARGKSTEYFPPIIHTPELFGGRELSKKLLGKKIRLAKAFNQNRRVPAWVIVKTMRRVVTHPKRRHWRRSTLEA' A
#
# COMPACT_ATOMS: atom_id res chain seq x y z
N MET A 1 -19.59 55.31 -33.22
CA MET A 1 -20.19 54.85 -31.96
C MET A 1 -19.19 54.02 -31.18
N ARG A 2 -19.06 54.34 -29.89
CA ARG A 2 -18.12 53.78 -28.90
C ARG A 2 -18.74 52.53 -28.26
N SER A 3 -18.01 51.42 -28.21
CA SER A 3 -18.03 50.44 -27.10
C SER A 3 -16.91 49.42 -27.34
N LYS A 4 -15.72 49.56 -26.76
CA LYS A 4 -15.36 49.06 -25.42
C LYS A 4 -15.77 47.59 -25.23
N ARG A 5 -14.78 46.69 -25.24
CA ARG A 5 -14.49 45.76 -24.13
C ARG A 5 -13.12 45.14 -24.40
N GLY A 6 -12.15 45.50 -23.56
CA GLY A 6 -10.79 45.00 -23.64
C GLY A 6 -10.73 43.52 -23.30
N THR A 7 -9.81 42.81 -23.94
CA THR A 7 -9.42 41.46 -23.56
C THR A 7 -8.46 41.53 -22.37
N ALA A 8 -9.00 41.87 -21.20
CA ALA A 8 -8.30 41.71 -19.95
C ALA A 8 -8.68 40.34 -19.35
N ARG A 9 -8.03 39.27 -19.81
CA ARG A 9 -7.88 38.06 -18.98
C ARG A 9 -6.46 38.04 -18.45
N GLY A 10 -6.26 38.84 -17.41
CA GLY A 10 -5.22 38.54 -16.45
C GLY A 10 -5.51 37.21 -15.77
N LYS A 11 -4.42 36.62 -15.24
CA LYS A 11 -4.37 35.50 -14.30
C LYS A 11 -4.30 34.10 -14.91
N SER A 12 -3.13 33.78 -15.42
CA SER A 12 -2.43 32.55 -15.03
C SER A 12 -0.93 32.75 -15.25
N THR A 13 -0.34 33.69 -14.49
CA THR A 13 0.99 33.38 -13.95
C THR A 13 0.76 32.15 -13.09
N GLU A 14 0.91 30.98 -13.70
CA GLU A 14 1.01 29.73 -12.99
C GLU A 14 2.15 29.93 -11.99
N TYR A 15 1.76 30.13 -10.73
CA TYR A 15 2.67 30.07 -9.62
C TYR A 15 3.07 28.60 -9.55
N PHE A 16 4.04 28.19 -10.37
CA PHE A 16 4.84 27.03 -10.10
C PHE A 16 5.62 27.40 -8.84
N PRO A 17 5.23 26.91 -7.64
CA PRO A 17 5.95 27.29 -6.44
C PRO A 17 7.42 26.89 -6.64
N PRO A 18 8.39 27.78 -6.34
CA PRO A 18 9.78 27.37 -6.32
C PRO A 18 9.92 26.22 -5.31
N ILE A 19 10.77 25.25 -5.64
CA ILE A 19 11.10 24.08 -4.82
C ILE A 19 11.88 24.59 -3.59
N ILE A 20 11.21 25.29 -2.70
CA ILE A 20 11.65 25.59 -1.35
C ILE A 20 10.86 24.59 -0.51
N HIS A 21 11.60 23.68 0.12
CA HIS A 21 11.10 22.69 1.07
C HIS A 21 9.87 23.19 1.83
N THR A 22 8.70 22.61 1.60
CA THR A 22 7.57 22.68 2.51
C THR A 22 7.78 21.60 3.59
N PRO A 23 8.29 21.89 4.80
CA PRO A 23 8.45 20.85 5.82
C PRO A 23 7.12 20.40 6.46
N GLU A 24 5.98 21.02 6.12
CA GLU A 24 4.75 20.86 6.93
C GLU A 24 3.74 19.80 6.45
N LEU A 25 4.03 19.02 5.40
CA LEU A 25 3.13 17.94 4.97
C LEU A 25 3.63 16.53 5.27
N PHE A 26 4.83 16.37 5.83
CA PHE A 26 5.24 15.11 6.45
C PHE A 26 4.82 15.11 7.92
N GLY A 27 3.50 15.16 8.14
CA GLY A 27 2.91 14.80 9.42
C GLY A 27 3.41 13.41 9.83
N GLY A 28 4.22 13.39 10.89
CA GLY A 28 4.65 12.24 11.68
C GLY A 28 4.75 10.91 10.94
N ARG A 29 5.96 10.51 10.53
CA ARG A 29 6.30 9.08 10.42
C ARG A 29 6.29 8.44 11.81
N GLU A 30 5.12 8.32 12.42
CA GLU A 30 4.88 7.34 13.48
C GLU A 30 4.84 5.97 12.81
N LEU A 31 6.03 5.42 12.57
CA LEU A 31 6.19 4.03 12.21
C LEU A 31 5.54 3.22 13.33
N SER A 32 4.45 2.52 13.03
CA SER A 32 3.72 1.68 14.00
C SER A 32 4.73 0.91 14.85
N LYS A 33 4.85 1.29 16.13
CA LYS A 33 5.87 0.81 17.07
C LYS A 33 5.57 -0.64 17.48
N LYS A 34 5.66 -1.56 16.52
CA LYS A 34 5.56 -3.01 16.75
C LYS A 34 6.94 -3.51 17.20
N LEU A 35 6.95 -4.22 18.33
CA LEU A 35 8.13 -4.93 18.81
C LEU A 35 8.67 -5.88 17.73
N LEU A 36 10.00 -6.11 17.73
CA LEU A 36 10.67 -6.97 16.77
C LEU A 36 10.06 -8.38 16.72
N GLY A 37 9.76 -8.98 17.87
CA GLY A 37 9.13 -10.30 17.94
C GLY A 37 7.77 -10.36 17.23
N LYS A 38 6.97 -9.30 17.34
CA LYS A 38 5.68 -9.19 16.64
C LYS A 38 5.89 -9.10 15.12
N LYS A 39 6.89 -8.34 14.65
CA LYS A 39 7.23 -8.26 13.22
C LYS A 39 7.63 -9.62 12.65
N ILE A 40 8.45 -10.40 13.37
CA ILE A 40 8.88 -11.74 12.94
C ILE A 40 7.68 -12.69 12.86
N ARG A 41 6.79 -12.70 13.86
CA ARG A 41 5.57 -13.54 13.84
C ARG A 41 4.65 -13.18 12.67
N LEU A 42 4.47 -11.88 12.41
CA LEU A 42 3.67 -11.41 11.28
C LEU A 42 4.32 -11.77 9.94
N ALA A 43 5.63 -11.65 9.80
CA ALA A 43 6.36 -12.07 8.60
C ALA A 43 6.23 -13.59 8.36
N LYS A 44 6.33 -14.40 9.42
CA LYS A 44 6.07 -15.85 9.34
C LYS A 44 4.64 -16.15 8.89
N ALA A 45 3.65 -15.44 9.45
CA ALA A 45 2.27 -15.58 9.02
C ALA A 45 2.12 -15.21 7.54
N PHE A 46 2.66 -14.07 7.10
CA PHE A 46 2.63 -13.67 5.70
C PHE A 46 3.21 -14.76 4.78
N ASN A 47 4.40 -15.26 5.09
CA ASN A 47 5.08 -16.29 4.30
C ASN A 47 4.27 -17.59 4.21
N GLN A 48 3.59 -18.00 5.29
CA GLN A 48 2.77 -19.20 5.31
C GLN A 48 1.49 -19.10 4.48
N ASN A 49 1.03 -17.89 4.15
CA ASN A 49 -0.25 -17.66 3.47
C ASN A 49 -0.17 -17.81 1.93
N ARG A 50 0.64 -18.74 1.44
CA ARG A 50 0.85 -19.00 0.01
C ARG A 50 0.20 -20.32 -0.40
N ARG A 51 -0.17 -20.49 -1.67
CA ARG A 51 -0.73 -21.77 -2.15
C ARG A 51 0.36 -22.86 -2.21
N VAL A 52 -0.06 -24.12 -2.25
CA VAL A 52 0.81 -25.26 -2.58
C VAL A 52 1.42 -25.04 -3.97
N PRO A 53 2.75 -25.16 -4.15
CA PRO A 53 3.41 -25.02 -5.44
C PRO A 53 2.96 -26.04 -6.48
N ALA A 54 2.95 -25.64 -7.76
CA ALA A 54 2.49 -26.50 -8.86
C ALA A 54 3.28 -27.81 -8.98
N TRP A 55 4.61 -27.77 -8.80
CA TRP A 55 5.45 -28.96 -8.88
C TRP A 55 5.09 -30.01 -7.82
N VAL A 56 4.64 -29.59 -6.63
CA VAL A 56 4.18 -30.50 -5.56
C VAL A 56 2.87 -31.16 -5.98
N ILE A 57 1.96 -30.40 -6.60
CA ILE A 57 0.68 -30.93 -7.09
C ILE A 57 0.90 -32.00 -8.16
N VAL A 58 1.82 -31.75 -9.10
CA VAL A 58 2.19 -32.70 -10.16
C VAL A 58 2.85 -33.94 -9.54
N LYS A 59 3.83 -33.76 -8.65
CA LYS A 59 4.53 -34.86 -7.98
C LYS A 59 3.60 -35.75 -7.14
N THR A 60 2.56 -35.17 -6.55
CA THR A 60 1.61 -35.87 -5.69
C THR A 60 0.36 -36.36 -6.44
N MET A 61 0.33 -36.29 -7.78
CA MET A 61 -0.84 -36.66 -8.58
C MET A 61 -2.14 -36.02 -8.07
N ARG A 62 -2.08 -34.73 -7.74
CA ARG A 62 -3.21 -33.93 -7.21
C ARG A 62 -3.76 -34.40 -5.85
N ARG A 63 -3.03 -35.21 -5.08
CA ARG A 63 -3.42 -35.53 -3.69
C ARG A 63 -3.31 -34.33 -2.76
N VAL A 64 -2.33 -33.43 -3.00
CA VAL A 64 -2.10 -32.25 -2.16
C VAL A 64 -2.26 -30.98 -3.00
N VAL A 65 -3.46 -30.41 -3.02
CA VAL A 65 -3.80 -29.18 -3.81
C VAL A 65 -3.95 -27.94 -2.92
N THR A 66 -4.39 -28.13 -1.68
CA THR A 66 -4.64 -27.06 -0.70
C THR A 66 -4.16 -27.49 0.68
N HIS A 67 -3.84 -26.50 1.53
CA HIS A 67 -3.57 -26.70 2.95
C HIS A 67 -4.51 -25.82 3.79
N PRO A 68 -4.85 -26.25 5.03
CA PRO A 68 -5.80 -25.53 5.88
C PRO A 68 -5.24 -24.23 6.48
N LYS A 69 -3.90 -24.09 6.55
CA LYS A 69 -3.24 -22.91 7.14
C LYS A 69 -3.28 -21.62 6.30
N ARG A 70 -4.14 -21.56 5.27
CA ARG A 70 -4.39 -20.32 4.51
C ARG A 70 -5.33 -19.44 5.31
N ARG A 71 -5.09 -18.13 5.28
CA ARG A 71 -5.79 -17.14 6.10
C ARG A 71 -6.18 -15.93 5.27
N HIS A 72 -7.30 -15.31 5.60
CA HIS A 72 -7.78 -14.11 4.93
C HIS A 72 -8.00 -13.02 5.97
N TRP A 73 -7.49 -11.83 5.69
CA TRP A 73 -7.44 -10.73 6.65
C TRP A 73 -8.83 -10.27 7.15
N ARG A 74 -9.90 -10.47 6.38
CA ARG A 74 -11.28 -10.20 6.83
C ARG A 74 -11.94 -11.33 7.62
N ARG A 75 -11.48 -12.57 7.46
CA ARG A 75 -12.15 -13.76 8.03
C ARG A 75 -11.45 -14.34 9.25
N SER A 76 -10.15 -14.06 9.42
CA SER A 76 -9.34 -14.59 10.52
C SER A 76 -8.44 -13.49 11.06
N THR A 77 -8.53 -13.23 12.36
CA THR A 77 -7.62 -12.34 13.07
C THR A 77 -6.30 -13.06 13.39
N LEU A 78 -5.21 -12.29 13.44
CA LEU A 78 -3.90 -12.78 13.85
C LEU A 78 -3.64 -12.30 15.28
N GLU A 79 -3.70 -13.23 16.23
CA GLU A 79 -3.19 -12.99 17.58
C GLU A 79 -1.64 -12.99 17.50
N ALA A 80 -1.01 -11.85 17.80
CA ALA A 80 0.42 -11.62 17.54
C ALA A 80 1.15 -10.90 18.68
#